data_AF-A0A7H8HC55-F1
#
_entry.id   AF-A0A7H8HC55-F1
#
_cell.length_a   1.000
_cell.length_b   1.000
_cell.length_c   1.000
_cell.angle_alpha   90.00
_cell.angle_beta   90.00
_cell.angle_gamma   90.00
#
_symmetry.space_group_name_H-M   'P 1'
#
loop_
_entity.id
_entity.type
_entity.pdbx_description
1 polymer ?
#
loop_
_entity_poly.entity_id
_entity_poly.type
_entity_poly.pdbx_seq_one_letter_code
_entity_poly.pdbx_strand_id
1 'polypeptide(L)'
;MSLTHQAVLSGALAPIERCELTAPDVGYQWLPLFHDFGMIGLMIALCAGFDLHLTSPATFIRHPAQALRHFTEHGVTICTGPNFAYDRLVAAAEADDPSGIDLGRWRIALNGGEQVSPGTVDRFTAVLGRYGLPGTAMTPAYGLAEFCAGISIGAPGSVPATVTVDRRSWWTVVRCARPPVARAGTWSPRAGPCRERRSGSSTRAAPRSRKGMSASWRSAGPAG
;
A
#
# COMPACT_ATOMS: atom_id res chain seq x y z
N MET A 1 -10.52 -15.38 17.75
CA MET A 1 -11.30 -14.69 16.71
C MET A 1 -10.92 -15.28 15.35
N SER A 2 -11.89 -15.54 14.46
CA SER A 2 -11.62 -16.08 13.11
C SER A 2 -11.94 -15.01 12.07
N LEU A 3 -11.03 -14.79 11.13
CA LEU A 3 -11.23 -13.90 9.98
C LEU A 3 -11.63 -14.74 8.78
N THR A 4 -12.83 -14.50 8.23
CA THR A 4 -13.29 -15.19 7.03
C THR A 4 -12.62 -14.60 5.79
N HIS A 5 -12.53 -15.39 4.71
CA HIS A 5 -12.06 -14.89 3.41
C HIS A 5 -12.83 -13.64 2.96
N GLN A 6 -14.14 -13.61 3.19
CA GLN A 6 -14.98 -12.45 2.87
C GLN A 6 -14.59 -11.20 3.67
N ALA A 7 -14.29 -11.35 4.97
CA ALA A 7 -13.85 -10.24 5.80
C ALA A 7 -12.50 -9.68 5.33
N VAL A 8 -11.54 -10.56 5.00
CA VAL A 8 -10.23 -10.16 4.50
C VAL A 8 -10.34 -9.46 3.14
N LEU A 9 -11.11 -10.02 2.21
CA LEU A 9 -11.35 -9.40 0.90
C LEU A 9 -12.05 -8.05 1.03
N SER A 10 -13.05 -7.93 1.91
CA SER A 10 -13.73 -6.65 2.14
C SER A 10 -12.77 -5.60 2.71
N GLY A 11 -11.91 -5.99 3.65
CA GLY A 11 -10.86 -5.13 4.20
C GLY A 11 -9.82 -4.69 3.17
N ALA A 12 -9.56 -5.48 2.12
CA ALA A 12 -8.69 -5.09 1.02
C ALA A 12 -9.40 -4.22 -0.04
N LEU A 13 -10.66 -4.52 -0.38
CA LEU A 13 -11.41 -3.81 -1.43
C LEU A 13 -11.85 -2.41 -0.98
N ALA A 14 -12.22 -2.22 0.28
CA ALA A 14 -12.70 -0.91 0.76
C ALA A 14 -11.62 0.19 0.66
N PRO A 15 -10.35 -0.02 1.05
CA PRO A 15 -9.27 0.93 0.79
C PRO A 15 -9.02 1.18 -0.69
N ILE A 16 -9.16 0.17 -1.57
CA ILE A 16 -8.98 0.35 -3.02
C ILE A 16 -9.98 1.37 -3.57
N GLU A 17 -11.26 1.19 -3.24
CA GLU A 17 -12.31 2.13 -3.64
C GLU A 17 -12.09 3.51 -3.00
N ARG A 18 -11.81 3.54 -1.69
CA ARG A 18 -11.67 4.78 -0.93
C ARG A 18 -10.48 5.62 -1.38
N CYS A 19 -9.38 4.97 -1.73
CA CYS A 19 -8.13 5.60 -2.14
C CYS A 19 -7.99 5.75 -3.65
N GLU A 20 -8.99 5.28 -4.42
CA GLU A 20 -8.96 5.23 -5.88
C GLU A 20 -7.66 4.58 -6.37
N LEU A 21 -7.35 3.39 -5.84
CA LEU A 21 -6.13 2.66 -6.18
C LEU A 21 -6.30 1.95 -7.52
N THR A 22 -5.25 2.01 -8.33
CA THR A 22 -5.25 1.54 -9.72
C THR A 22 -3.93 0.86 -10.07
N ALA A 23 -3.91 0.03 -11.12
CA ALA A 23 -2.71 -0.69 -11.54
C ALA A 23 -1.46 0.17 -11.80
N PRO A 24 -1.56 1.43 -12.27
CA PRO A 24 -0.40 2.32 -12.41
C PRO A 24 0.22 2.83 -11.10
N ASP A 25 -0.41 2.59 -9.95
CA ASP A 25 0.18 2.98 -8.67
C ASP A 25 1.46 2.18 -8.38
N VAL A 26 2.31 2.75 -7.55
CA VAL A 26 3.50 2.10 -7.00
C VAL A 26 3.46 2.27 -5.49
N GLY A 27 3.35 1.15 -4.77
CA GLY A 27 3.33 1.11 -3.32
C GLY A 27 4.72 0.83 -2.74
N TYR A 28 5.04 1.49 -1.63
CA TYR A 28 6.19 1.16 -0.79
C TYR A 28 5.72 0.63 0.55
N GLN A 29 6.11 -0.60 0.87
CA GLN A 29 5.67 -1.32 2.06
C GLN A 29 6.88 -1.84 2.83
N TRP A 30 6.99 -1.40 4.08
CA TRP A 30 8.08 -1.74 4.98
C TRP A 30 7.58 -2.35 6.29
N LEU A 31 6.26 -2.36 6.49
CA LEU A 31 5.64 -2.96 7.66
C LEU A 31 5.75 -4.48 7.58
N PRO A 32 5.90 -5.17 8.73
CA PRO A 32 6.04 -6.61 8.71
C PRO A 32 4.80 -7.30 8.13
N LEU A 33 4.99 -8.30 7.27
CA LEU A 33 3.87 -9.08 6.70
C LEU A 33 3.15 -9.97 7.73
N PHE A 34 3.72 -10.13 8.93
CA PHE A 34 3.06 -10.76 10.07
C PHE A 34 2.21 -9.78 10.89
N HIS A 35 2.28 -8.49 10.60
CA HIS A 35 1.41 -7.46 11.15
C HIS A 35 0.22 -7.25 10.19
N ASP A 36 -0.98 -6.99 10.72
CA ASP A 36 -2.21 -6.84 9.93
C ASP A 36 -2.07 -5.76 8.84
N PHE A 37 -1.48 -4.63 9.16
CA PHE A 37 -1.28 -3.50 8.26
C PHE A 37 -0.32 -3.83 7.10
N GLY A 38 0.71 -4.63 7.37
CA GLY A 38 1.64 -5.13 6.36
C GLY A 38 0.98 -6.15 5.43
N MET A 39 0.29 -7.14 6.03
CA MET A 39 -0.40 -8.20 5.31
C MET A 39 -1.54 -7.68 4.44
N ILE A 40 -2.40 -6.81 4.98
CA ILE A 40 -3.52 -6.22 4.22
C ILE A 40 -3.01 -5.29 3.13
N GLY A 41 -1.92 -4.54 3.35
CA GLY A 41 -1.29 -3.77 2.28
C GLY A 41 -0.83 -4.62 1.10
N LEU A 42 -0.30 -5.83 1.35
CA LEU A 42 0.01 -6.80 0.29
C LEU A 42 -1.26 -7.27 -0.44
N MET A 43 -2.34 -7.56 0.28
CA MET A 43 -3.61 -7.98 -0.33
C MET A 43 -4.22 -6.85 -1.18
N ILE A 44 -4.14 -5.61 -0.72
CA ILE A 44 -4.60 -4.43 -1.46
C ILE A 44 -3.86 -4.32 -2.80
N ALA A 45 -2.53 -4.44 -2.80
CA ALA A 45 -1.73 -4.40 -4.03
C ALA A 45 -2.12 -5.52 -5.00
N LEU A 46 -2.29 -6.74 -4.51
CA LEU A 46 -2.71 -7.89 -5.31
C LEU A 46 -4.11 -7.70 -5.92
N CYS A 47 -5.06 -7.16 -5.15
CA CYS A 47 -6.43 -6.93 -5.61
C CYS A 47 -6.53 -5.74 -6.58
N ALA A 48 -5.75 -4.68 -6.38
CA ALA A 48 -5.74 -3.49 -7.25
C ALA A 48 -4.83 -3.66 -8.48
N GLY A 49 -3.89 -4.61 -8.45
CA GLY A 49 -2.99 -4.94 -9.54
C GLY A 49 -1.85 -3.94 -9.73
N PHE A 50 -1.38 -3.32 -8.65
CA PHE A 50 -0.29 -2.34 -8.67
C PHE A 50 1.02 -2.91 -8.10
N ASP A 51 2.17 -2.34 -8.46
CA ASP A 51 3.48 -2.83 -8.01
C ASP A 51 3.74 -2.47 -6.54
N LEU A 52 4.11 -3.46 -5.72
CA LEU A 52 4.41 -3.27 -4.30
C LEU A 52 5.88 -3.56 -4.00
N HIS A 53 6.64 -2.52 -3.66
CA HIS A 53 8.05 -2.61 -3.33
C HIS A 53 8.18 -2.89 -1.83
N LEU A 54 8.75 -4.05 -1.49
CA LEU A 54 8.91 -4.49 -0.11
C LEU A 54 10.32 -4.19 0.41
N THR A 55 10.40 -3.67 1.63
CA THR A 55 11.67 -3.57 2.38
C THR A 55 11.48 -4.06 3.81
N SER A 56 12.58 -4.30 4.52
CA SER A 56 12.51 -4.70 5.93
C SER A 56 12.21 -3.49 6.83
N PRO A 57 11.47 -3.68 7.95
CA PRO A 57 11.26 -2.61 8.91
C PRO A 57 12.56 -2.03 9.46
N ALA A 58 13.54 -2.89 9.70
CA ALA A 58 14.85 -2.49 10.18
C ALA A 58 15.58 -1.57 9.19
N THR A 59 15.47 -1.85 7.88
CA THR A 59 16.06 -1.03 6.82
C THR A 59 15.42 0.35 6.80
N PHE A 60 14.08 0.44 6.78
CA PHE A 60 13.37 1.71 6.78
C PHE A 60 13.71 2.56 8.01
N ILE A 61 13.70 1.96 9.20
CA ILE A 61 13.95 2.66 10.46
C ILE A 61 15.40 3.18 10.55
N ARG A 62 16.38 2.41 10.05
CA ARG A 62 17.81 2.79 10.07
C ARG A 62 18.17 3.78 8.95
N HIS A 63 17.51 3.69 7.81
CA HIS A 63 17.87 4.45 6.60
C HIS A 63 16.66 5.16 5.96
N PRO A 64 15.92 6.01 6.68
CA PRO A 64 14.76 6.71 6.15
C PRO A 64 15.06 7.59 4.92
N ALA A 65 16.26 8.19 4.83
CA ALA A 65 16.68 8.95 3.66
C ALA A 65 16.75 8.09 2.39
N GLN A 66 17.10 6.80 2.50
CA GLN A 66 17.08 5.88 1.37
C GLN A 66 15.66 5.61 0.89
N ALA A 67 14.67 5.58 1.80
CA ALA A 67 13.27 5.47 1.41
C ALA A 67 12.82 6.69 0.57
N LEU A 68 13.18 7.91 0.97
CA LEU A 68 12.84 9.11 0.19
C LEU A 68 13.49 9.12 -1.20
N ARG A 69 14.75 8.67 -1.30
CA ARG A 69 15.42 8.47 -2.61
C ARG A 69 14.72 7.41 -3.46
N HIS A 70 14.34 6.29 -2.85
CA HIS A 70 13.56 5.24 -3.51
C HIS A 70 12.22 5.77 -4.03
N PHE A 71 11.57 6.67 -3.30
CA PHE A 71 10.28 7.25 -3.72
C PHE A 71 10.43 8.06 -5.00
N THR A 72 11.55 8.80 -5.10
CA THR A 72 11.89 9.55 -6.30
C THR A 72 12.23 8.63 -7.46
N GLU A 73 13.15 7.68 -7.26
CA GLU A 73 13.67 6.79 -8.31
C GLU A 73 12.58 5.90 -8.92
N HIS A 74 11.68 5.39 -8.09
CA HIS A 74 10.63 4.45 -8.51
C HIS A 74 9.26 5.09 -8.66
N GLY A 75 9.14 6.41 -8.46
CA GLY A 75 7.87 7.12 -8.56
C GLY A 75 6.80 6.60 -7.63
N VAL A 76 7.17 6.35 -6.36
CA VAL A 76 6.24 5.82 -5.34
C VAL A 76 5.05 6.77 -5.18
N THR A 77 3.87 6.18 -5.27
CA THR A 77 2.58 6.88 -5.16
C THR A 77 1.92 6.69 -3.80
N ILE A 78 2.22 5.58 -3.12
CA ILE A 78 1.56 5.18 -1.88
C ILE A 78 2.63 4.65 -0.90
N CYS A 79 2.60 5.14 0.33
CA CYS A 79 3.38 4.60 1.43
C CYS A 79 2.51 4.61 2.69
N THR A 80 2.50 3.50 3.41
CA THR A 80 1.70 3.31 4.62
C THR A 80 2.61 3.19 5.84
N GLY A 81 2.19 3.75 6.97
CA GLY A 81 2.94 3.63 8.20
C GLY A 81 2.26 4.24 9.42
N PRO A 82 2.76 3.94 10.63
CA PRO A 82 2.44 4.68 11.85
C PRO A 82 2.97 6.11 11.84
N ASN A 83 2.44 6.93 12.74
CA ASN A 83 2.78 8.34 12.84
C ASN A 83 4.29 8.58 12.98
N PHE A 84 4.99 7.77 13.79
CA PHE A 84 6.43 7.87 13.98
C PHE A 84 7.22 7.70 12.68
N ALA A 85 6.70 6.95 11.70
CA ALA A 85 7.37 6.74 10.42
C ALA A 85 7.52 8.06 9.66
N TYR A 86 6.50 8.91 9.73
CA TYR A 86 6.53 10.24 9.13
C TYR A 86 7.47 11.18 9.87
N ASP A 87 7.52 11.12 11.21
CA ASP A 87 8.52 11.86 12.00
C ASP A 87 9.96 11.44 11.60
N ARG A 88 10.19 10.16 11.32
CA ARG A 88 11.50 9.66 10.86
C ARG A 88 11.86 10.17 9.46
N LEU A 89 10.92 10.17 8.53
CA LEU A 89 11.14 10.71 7.18
C LEU A 89 11.41 12.21 7.21
N VAL A 90 10.68 12.95 8.04
CA VAL A 90 10.91 14.38 8.28
C VAL A 90 12.31 14.63 8.83
N ALA A 91 12.70 13.94 9.91
CA ALA A 91 14.02 14.10 10.51
C ALA A 91 15.14 13.77 9.50
N ALA A 92 14.94 12.78 8.64
CA ALA A 92 15.88 12.44 7.58
C ALA A 92 16.00 13.56 6.53
N ALA A 93 14.87 14.13 6.12
CA ALA A 93 14.83 15.21 5.13
C ALA A 93 15.35 16.56 5.64
N GLU A 94 15.43 16.75 6.97
CA GLU A 94 16.06 17.90 7.60
C GLU A 94 17.57 17.72 7.83
N ALA A 95 18.02 16.48 8.05
CA ALA A 95 19.40 16.18 8.39
C ALA A 95 20.30 15.87 7.18
N ASP A 96 19.74 15.30 6.11
CA ASP A 96 20.45 14.98 4.87
C ASP A 96 20.24 16.13 3.86
N ASP A 97 21.24 16.45 3.02
CA ASP A 97 21.10 17.43 1.92
C ASP A 97 20.56 16.71 0.68
N PRO A 98 19.24 16.78 0.38
CA PRO A 98 18.65 15.86 -0.57
C PRO A 98 18.60 16.54 -1.93
N SER A 99 19.76 16.80 -2.51
CA SER A 99 19.83 17.15 -3.94
C SER A 99 19.18 16.03 -4.74
N GLY A 100 18.16 16.36 -5.53
CA GLY A 100 17.51 15.41 -6.45
C GLY A 100 16.37 14.57 -5.86
N ILE A 101 15.83 14.88 -4.67
CA ILE A 101 14.56 14.28 -4.22
C ILE A 101 13.37 15.00 -4.86
N ASP A 102 12.46 14.22 -5.45
CA ASP A 102 11.16 14.66 -5.97
C ASP A 102 10.06 13.70 -5.49
N LEU A 103 9.17 14.23 -4.65
CA LEU A 103 8.06 13.52 -4.03
C LEU A 103 6.71 13.87 -4.69
N GLY A 104 6.70 14.54 -5.84
CA GLY A 104 5.47 14.99 -6.51
C GLY A 104 4.51 13.89 -6.93
N ARG A 105 4.99 12.65 -7.04
CA ARG A 105 4.16 11.46 -7.33
C ARG A 105 3.52 10.86 -6.08
N TRP A 106 4.02 11.17 -4.89
CA TRP A 106 3.56 10.58 -3.65
C TRP A 106 2.21 11.18 -3.23
N ARG A 107 1.14 10.52 -3.65
CA ARG A 107 -0.25 10.99 -3.45
C ARG A 107 -0.91 10.50 -2.17
N ILE A 108 -0.47 9.36 -1.60
CA ILE A 108 -1.04 8.79 -0.38
C ILE A 108 0.06 8.43 0.63
N ALA A 109 0.16 9.21 1.69
CA ALA A 109 0.89 8.93 2.91
C ALA A 109 -0.11 8.46 3.98
N LEU A 110 -0.43 7.16 3.98
CA LEU A 110 -1.47 6.60 4.85
C LEU A 110 -0.96 6.41 6.29
N ASN A 111 -1.38 7.30 7.18
CA ASN A 111 -0.93 7.38 8.57
C ASN A 111 -1.94 6.75 9.54
N GLY A 112 -1.59 5.60 10.11
CA GLY A 112 -2.48 4.86 11.01
C GLY A 112 -1.76 3.78 11.82
N GLY A 113 -2.49 2.99 12.59
CA GLY A 113 -1.91 1.98 13.49
C GLY A 113 -1.39 2.53 14.83
N GLU A 114 -1.39 3.85 14.99
CA GLU A 114 -1.21 4.54 16.27
C GLU A 114 -1.93 5.90 16.25
N GLN A 115 -1.77 6.70 17.31
CA GLN A 115 -2.34 8.04 17.36
C GLN A 115 -1.68 8.94 16.31
N VAL A 116 -2.50 9.50 15.41
CA VAL A 116 -2.06 10.50 14.45
C VAL A 116 -1.91 11.86 15.15
N SER A 117 -0.71 12.43 15.10
CA SER A 117 -0.39 13.72 15.72
C SER A 117 -0.57 14.87 14.72
N PRO A 118 -1.37 15.91 15.04
CA PRO A 118 -1.46 17.12 14.20
C PRO A 118 -0.09 17.76 13.93
N GLY A 119 0.79 17.80 14.95
CA GLY A 119 2.13 18.37 14.79
C GLY A 119 3.00 17.58 13.81
N THR A 120 2.85 16.24 13.75
CA THR A 120 3.52 15.41 12.75
C THR A 120 2.98 15.69 11.36
N VAL A 121 1.65 15.82 11.20
CA VAL A 121 1.02 16.16 9.91
C VAL A 121 1.52 17.51 9.37
N ASP A 122 1.56 18.52 10.23
CA ASP A 122 2.00 19.87 9.88
C ASP A 122 3.48 19.88 9.47
N ARG A 123 4.35 19.26 10.28
CA ARG A 123 5.79 19.21 10.01
C ARG A 123 6.11 18.38 8.77
N PHE A 124 5.43 17.23 8.59
CA PHE A 124 5.53 16.40 7.39
C PHE A 124 5.23 17.21 6.13
N THR A 125 4.10 17.92 6.13
CA THR A 125 3.68 18.72 4.98
C THR A 125 4.65 19.88 4.71
N ALA A 126 5.09 20.58 5.75
CA ALA A 126 5.98 21.74 5.63
C ALA A 126 7.40 21.37 5.19
N VAL A 127 7.95 20.26 5.68
CA VAL A 127 9.31 19.82 5.36
C VAL A 127 9.34 19.11 4.02
N LEU A 128 8.47 18.12 3.81
CA LEU A 128 8.50 17.33 2.59
C LEU A 128 7.89 18.07 1.38
N GLY A 129 7.05 19.08 1.61
CA GLY A 129 6.56 19.97 0.56
C GLY A 129 7.68 20.71 -0.18
N ARG A 130 8.83 20.93 0.47
CA ARG A 130 10.03 21.52 -0.17
C ARG A 130 10.59 20.62 -1.28
N TYR A 131 10.29 19.33 -1.23
CA TYR A 131 10.69 18.32 -2.21
C TYR A 131 9.53 17.92 -3.14
N GLY A 132 8.50 18.77 -3.29
CA GLY A 132 7.40 18.55 -4.23
C GLY A 132 6.24 17.70 -3.69
N LEU A 133 6.28 17.25 -2.44
CA LEU A 133 5.16 16.51 -1.85
C LEU A 133 3.85 17.34 -1.90
N PRO A 134 2.75 16.79 -2.43
CA PRO A 134 1.44 17.45 -2.37
C PRO A 134 0.98 17.66 -0.92
N GLY A 135 0.49 18.86 -0.58
CA GLY A 135 -0.07 19.16 0.75
C GLY A 135 -1.31 18.33 1.12
N THR A 136 -1.82 17.54 0.18
CA THR A 136 -2.96 16.64 0.31
C THR A 136 -2.56 15.17 0.43
N ALA A 137 -1.26 14.87 0.50
CA ALA A 137 -0.77 13.48 0.52
C ALA A 137 -1.04 12.78 1.85
N MET A 138 -0.93 13.50 2.96
CA MET A 138 -1.16 12.95 4.31
C MET A 138 -2.59 12.46 4.44
N THR A 139 -2.76 11.15 4.65
CA THR A 139 -4.05 10.47 4.69
C THR A 139 -4.20 9.73 6.02
N PRO A 140 -4.75 10.37 7.06
CA PRO A 140 -5.01 9.71 8.34
C PRO A 140 -5.97 8.52 8.18
N ALA A 141 -5.66 7.43 8.85
CA ALA A 141 -6.45 6.22 8.84
C ALA A 141 -6.55 5.62 10.25
N TYR A 142 -7.70 5.01 10.52
CA TYR A 142 -7.94 4.25 11.74
C TYR A 142 -8.41 2.85 11.36
N GLY A 143 -7.93 1.86 12.11
CA GLY A 143 -8.32 0.48 11.95
C GLY A 143 -7.78 -0.39 13.06
N LEU A 144 -8.25 -1.64 13.06
CA LEU A 144 -7.95 -2.66 14.06
C LEU A 144 -7.81 -4.01 13.36
N ALA A 145 -7.05 -4.93 13.96
CA ALA A 145 -6.87 -6.27 13.43
C ALA A 145 -8.20 -7.04 13.32
N GLU A 146 -9.12 -6.80 14.26
CA GLU A 146 -10.46 -7.36 14.30
C GLU A 146 -11.31 -6.99 13.07
N PHE A 147 -10.93 -5.93 12.34
CA PHE A 147 -11.61 -5.44 11.15
C PHE A 147 -10.72 -5.46 9.90
N CYS A 148 -9.69 -6.31 9.87
CA CYS A 148 -8.76 -6.43 8.74
C CYS A 148 -8.06 -5.09 8.41
N ALA A 149 -7.50 -4.44 9.43
CA ALA A 149 -6.61 -3.27 9.38
C ALA A 149 -7.24 -1.90 9.02
N GLY A 150 -8.40 -1.81 8.34
CA GLY A 150 -8.95 -0.51 7.90
C GLY A 150 -10.43 -0.31 8.23
N ILE A 151 -10.75 0.67 9.09
CA ILE A 151 -12.13 1.04 9.45
C ILE A 151 -12.51 2.39 8.82
N SER A 152 -11.66 3.40 8.93
CA SER A 152 -11.91 4.72 8.35
C SER A 152 -10.64 5.30 7.75
N ILE A 153 -10.72 5.79 6.52
CA ILE A 153 -9.62 6.44 5.82
C ILE A 153 -10.07 7.84 5.38
N GLY A 154 -9.22 8.83 5.64
CA GLY A 154 -9.38 10.21 5.16
C GLY A 154 -9.61 10.26 3.66
N ALA A 155 -10.23 11.34 3.15
CA ALA A 155 -10.41 11.49 1.72
C ALA A 155 -9.03 11.77 1.09
N PRO A 156 -8.55 10.92 0.16
CA PRO A 156 -7.33 11.23 -0.57
C PRO A 156 -7.48 12.58 -1.29
N GLY A 157 -6.39 13.31 -1.45
CA GLY A 157 -6.45 14.60 -2.14
C GLY A 157 -7.09 15.72 -1.31
N SER A 158 -7.40 15.49 -0.02
CA SER A 158 -7.86 16.53 0.91
C SER A 158 -6.81 16.81 1.98
N VAL A 159 -6.76 18.06 2.45
CA VAL A 159 -5.91 18.42 3.59
C VAL A 159 -6.57 17.89 4.88
N PRO A 160 -5.84 17.16 5.75
CA PRO A 160 -6.37 16.69 7.02
C PRO A 160 -6.91 17.84 7.87
N ALA A 161 -8.11 17.65 8.43
CA ALA A 161 -8.72 18.59 9.37
C ALA A 161 -8.61 18.07 10.80
N THR A 162 -8.18 18.92 11.72
CA THR A 162 -8.17 18.62 13.15
C THR A 162 -9.40 19.23 13.82
N VAL A 163 -10.06 18.44 14.66
CA VAL A 163 -11.19 18.90 15.48
C VAL A 163 -10.82 18.70 16.94
N THR A 164 -10.79 19.79 17.70
CA THR A 164 -10.62 19.73 19.15
C THR A 164 -11.96 19.44 19.80
N VAL A 165 -12.05 18.34 20.54
CA VAL A 165 -13.26 17.95 21.27
C VAL A 165 -13.02 18.09 22.77
N ASP A 166 -13.89 18.84 23.44
CA ASP A 166 -13.85 18.95 24.90
C ASP A 166 -14.26 17.60 25.53
N ARG A 167 -13.43 17.10 26.44
CA ARG A 167 -13.64 15.87 27.21
C ARG A 167 -14.95 15.89 28.02
N ARG A 168 -15.54 17.06 28.28
CA ARG A 168 -16.82 17.23 28.97
C ARG A 168 -18.01 17.39 28.03
N SER A 169 -17.84 17.40 26.70
CA SER A 169 -18.96 17.54 25.76
C SER A 169 -18.90 16.57 24.56
N TRP A 170 -18.03 15.56 24.63
CA TRP A 170 -17.75 14.62 23.53
C TRP A 170 -18.95 13.80 23.05
N TRP A 171 -20.02 13.67 23.84
CA TRP A 171 -21.23 12.94 23.44
C TRP A 171 -22.10 13.67 22.39
N THR A 172 -21.78 14.92 22.02
CA THR A 172 -22.62 15.73 21.11
C THR A 172 -22.07 15.82 19.68
N VAL A 173 -20.92 15.23 19.37
CA VAL A 173 -20.33 15.35 18.02
C VAL A 173 -20.91 14.29 17.07
N VAL A 174 -21.91 14.66 16.27
CA VAL A 174 -22.37 13.86 15.12
C VAL A 174 -21.74 14.44 13.85
N ARG A 175 -20.69 13.79 13.35
CA ARG A 175 -20.26 13.95 11.96
C ARG A 175 -20.29 12.58 11.30
N CYS A 176 -21.39 12.29 10.61
CA CYS A 176 -21.53 11.09 9.81
C CYS A 176 -20.54 11.20 8.64
N ALA A 177 -19.41 10.47 8.70
CA ALA A 177 -18.70 10.15 7.47
C ALA A 177 -19.68 9.33 6.62
N ARG A 178 -19.94 9.79 5.40
CA ARG A 178 -20.83 9.09 4.47
C ARG A 178 -20.28 7.65 4.35
N PRO A 179 -21.03 6.60 4.73
CA PRO A 179 -20.52 5.25 4.57
C PRO A 179 -20.20 5.06 3.08
N PRO A 180 -19.12 4.33 2.73
CA PRO A 180 -18.98 3.86 1.36
C PRO A 180 -20.28 3.13 1.04
N VAL A 181 -20.99 3.61 0.02
CA VAL A 181 -22.15 2.90 -0.47
C VAL A 181 -21.56 1.63 -1.03
N ALA A 182 -21.66 0.53 -0.29
CA ALA A 182 -21.37 -0.80 -0.83
C ALA A 182 -22.32 -0.97 -2.02
N ARG A 183 -21.86 -0.61 -3.22
CA ARG A 183 -22.47 -1.14 -4.42
C ARG A 183 -22.21 -2.63 -4.30
N ALA A 184 -23.28 -3.39 -4.08
CA ALA A 184 -23.32 -4.81 -4.37
C ALA A 184 -23.13 -5.00 -5.89
N GLY A 185 -21.96 -4.63 -6.39
CA GLY A 185 -21.45 -5.00 -7.67
C GLY A 185 -20.57 -6.20 -7.42
N THR A 186 -20.92 -7.33 -8.00
CA THR A 186 -19.97 -8.43 -8.18
C THR A 186 -18.73 -7.83 -8.82
N TRP A 187 -17.65 -7.68 -8.04
CA TRP A 187 -16.34 -7.40 -8.59
C TRP A 187 -16.06 -8.49 -9.62
N SER A 188 -16.07 -8.11 -10.90
CA SER A 188 -15.75 -8.99 -12.01
C SER A 188 -14.34 -8.62 -12.45
N PRO A 189 -13.41 -9.57 -12.52
CA PRO A 189 -12.07 -9.31 -13.01
C PRO A 189 -12.18 -9.15 -14.53
N ARG A 190 -12.52 -7.96 -15.02
CA ARG A 190 -12.24 -7.62 -16.41
C ARG A 190 -10.76 -7.33 -16.51
N ALA A 191 -9.98 -8.41 -16.60
CA ALA A 191 -8.67 -8.36 -17.22
C ALA A 191 -8.85 -7.66 -18.57
N GLY A 192 -8.26 -6.48 -18.74
CA GLY A 192 -8.09 -5.89 -20.06
C GLY A 192 -7.36 -6.90 -20.96
N PRO A 193 -7.68 -6.97 -22.26
CA PRO A 193 -7.12 -8.00 -23.12
C PRO A 193 -5.60 -7.86 -23.14
N CYS A 194 -4.93 -8.86 -22.54
CA CYS A 194 -3.51 -9.10 -22.75
C CYS A 194 -3.31 -9.22 -24.25
N ARG A 195 -2.67 -8.22 -24.87
CA ARG A 195 -2.33 -8.26 -26.29
C ARG A 195 -1.35 -9.40 -26.51
N GLU A 196 -1.86 -10.53 -27.00
CA GLU A 196 -1.03 -11.59 -27.57
C GLU A 196 -0.17 -10.99 -28.68
N ARG A 197 1.12 -10.92 -28.40
CA ARG A 197 2.14 -10.63 -29.40
C ARG A 197 2.17 -11.83 -30.34
N ARG A 198 1.49 -11.70 -31.50
CA ARG A 198 1.50 -12.69 -32.58
C ARG A 198 2.94 -12.98 -33.01
N SER A 199 3.47 -14.14 -32.63
CA SER A 199 4.60 -14.75 -33.33
C SER A 199 4.07 -15.47 -34.56
N GLY A 200 4.54 -15.05 -35.74
CA GLY A 200 4.09 -15.55 -37.03
C GLY A 200 4.25 -17.06 -37.19
N SER A 201 3.19 -17.69 -37.69
CA SER A 201 3.18 -19.06 -38.18
C SER A 201 3.78 -19.15 -39.58
N SER A 202 4.77 -20.01 -39.78
CA SER A 202 4.99 -20.65 -41.09
C SER A 202 5.28 -22.14 -40.91
N THR A 203 4.34 -22.97 -41.36
CA THR A 203 4.47 -24.24 -42.12
C THR A 203 5.59 -25.23 -41.69
N ARG A 204 5.39 -26.53 -41.50
CA ARG A 204 4.68 -27.52 -42.34
C ARG A 204 4.70 -28.91 -41.63
N ALA A 205 3.94 -29.86 -42.18
CA ALA A 205 3.57 -31.18 -41.65
C ALA A 205 4.70 -32.19 -41.28
N ALA A 206 4.30 -33.20 -40.48
CA ALA A 206 5.07 -34.30 -39.86
C ALA A 206 5.69 -35.34 -40.83
N PRO A 207 6.55 -36.29 -40.35
CA PRO A 207 6.02 -37.56 -39.83
C PRO A 207 6.78 -38.23 -38.65
N ARG A 208 6.12 -39.26 -38.10
CA ARG A 208 6.43 -40.14 -36.96
C ARG A 208 7.83 -40.81 -36.97
N SER A 209 8.43 -41.02 -35.77
CA SER A 209 8.94 -42.33 -35.33
C SER A 209 9.26 -42.39 -33.81
N ARG A 210 9.23 -43.61 -33.25
CA ARG A 210 9.32 -44.03 -31.84
C ARG A 210 10.73 -43.90 -31.22
N LYS A 211 10.75 -43.67 -29.90
CA LYS A 211 11.54 -44.31 -28.79
C LYS A 211 11.58 -43.27 -27.65
N GLY A 212 11.03 -43.46 -26.46
CA GLY A 212 11.28 -44.53 -25.51
C GLY A 212 12.39 -44.06 -24.55
N MET A 213 12.02 -43.59 -23.35
CA MET A 213 12.72 -43.81 -22.07
C MET A 213 12.14 -42.92 -20.96
N SER A 214 11.74 -43.58 -19.87
CA SER A 214 11.30 -43.04 -18.59
C SER A 214 12.49 -42.62 -17.72
N ALA A 215 12.28 -41.63 -16.85
CA ALA A 215 13.07 -41.50 -15.62
C ALA A 215 12.26 -40.74 -14.55
N SER A 216 11.80 -41.48 -13.54
CA SER A 216 11.24 -40.98 -12.29
C SER A 216 12.37 -40.58 -11.34
N TRP A 217 12.27 -39.43 -10.68
CA TRP A 217 13.13 -39.07 -9.55
C TRP A 217 12.34 -39.15 -8.24
N ARG A 218 12.69 -40.13 -7.40
CA ARG A 218 12.22 -40.27 -6.01
C ARG A 218 13.21 -39.60 -5.06
N SER A 219 12.63 -39.03 -4.03
CA SER A 219 13.20 -38.47 -2.80
C SER A 219 14.23 -39.36 -2.11
N ALA A 220 15.36 -38.77 -1.71
CA ALA A 220 16.28 -39.33 -0.74
C ALA A 220 15.99 -38.77 0.66
N GLY A 221 15.70 -39.66 1.60
CA GLY A 221 15.82 -39.43 3.04
C GLY A 221 17.22 -39.84 3.56
N PRO A 222 17.48 -39.67 4.87
CA PRO A 222 18.79 -39.23 5.39
C PRO A 222 19.68 -40.37 5.91
N ALA A 223 20.97 -40.08 6.11
CA ALA A 223 21.89 -40.85 6.94
C ALA A 223 22.96 -39.92 7.54
N GLY A 224 23.23 -40.09 8.85
CA GLY A 224 24.36 -39.48 9.57
C GLY A 224 23.97 -38.88 10.90
#